data_AF-A0A150QJ69-F1
#
_entry.id   AF-A0A150QJ69-F1
#
_cell.length_a   1.000
_cell.length_b   1.000
_cell.length_c   1.000
_cell.angle_alpha   90.00
_cell.angle_beta   90.00
_cell.angle_gamma   90.00
#
_symmetry.space_group_name_H-M   'P 1'
#
loop_
_entity.id
_entity.type
_entity.pdbx_description
1 polymer ?
#
loop_
_entity_poly.entity_id
_entity_poly.type
_entity_poly.pdbx_seq_one_letter_code
_entity_poly.pdbx_strand_id
1 'polypeptide(L)'
;GCATCCVSKVLVLAPEVLRIAAHLRATRSATELAALEERVRAADAATRGLTRLERAEARVPCPLLDERGACSIHAVRPIVCAAWNSLDAAACERHFAAPAAVPTAPMHRPSYEVANAVLAGLGWAAKEQGLDAAPLELIAALRTALERPNAGERWLARLPVFAAARDAEWQEDRRREA
;
A
#
# COMPACT_ATOMS: atom_id res chain seq x y z
N GLY A 1 7.95 -11.03 10.86
CA GLY A 1 6.76 -10.98 9.99
C GLY A 1 6.98 -11.89 8.80
N CYS A 2 5.92 -12.29 8.09
CA CYS A 2 5.99 -13.16 6.91
C CYS A 2 5.69 -12.36 5.61
N ALA A 3 5.85 -13.01 4.44
CA ALA A 3 5.58 -12.41 3.12
C ALA A 3 4.31 -12.93 2.43
N THR A 4 3.55 -13.83 3.08
CA THR A 4 2.40 -14.50 2.46
C THR A 4 1.37 -13.53 1.88
N CYS A 5 1.08 -12.43 2.60
CA CYS A 5 0.12 -11.42 2.15
C CYS A 5 0.74 -10.33 1.25
N CYS A 6 2.05 -10.38 0.94
CA CYS A 6 2.75 -9.37 0.16
C CYS A 6 2.45 -9.41 -1.35
N VAL A 7 1.42 -10.18 -1.75
CA VAL A 7 0.80 -10.13 -3.07
C VAL A 7 -0.52 -9.35 -3.07
N SER A 8 -1.05 -8.97 -1.90
CA SER A 8 -2.35 -8.29 -1.76
C SER A 8 -2.29 -6.83 -2.23
N LYS A 9 -3.40 -6.31 -2.77
CA LYS A 9 -3.58 -4.87 -2.97
C LYS A 9 -3.60 -4.15 -1.63
N VAL A 10 -2.77 -3.12 -1.48
CA VAL A 10 -2.66 -2.32 -0.27
C VAL A 10 -3.08 -0.90 -0.60
N LEU A 11 -4.04 -0.38 0.17
CA LEU A 11 -4.43 1.03 0.10
C LEU A 11 -3.77 1.81 1.22
N VAL A 12 -3.27 2.99 0.90
CA VAL A 12 -2.58 3.91 1.81
C VAL A 12 -3.08 5.33 1.62
N LEU A 13 -2.73 6.21 2.56
CA LEU A 13 -2.90 7.65 2.41
C LEU A 13 -1.58 8.34 2.03
N ALA A 14 -1.69 9.55 1.48
CA ALA A 14 -0.54 10.34 1.08
C ALA A 14 0.54 10.49 2.19
N PRO A 15 0.20 10.74 3.47
CA PRO A 15 1.23 10.83 4.52
C PRO A 15 2.02 9.53 4.73
N GLU A 16 1.39 8.36 4.58
CA GLU A 16 2.09 7.07 4.70
C GLU A 16 3.11 6.88 3.58
N VAL A 17 2.72 7.13 2.33
CA VAL A 17 3.63 6.94 1.19
C VAL A 17 4.77 7.95 1.19
N LEU A 18 4.50 9.20 1.61
CA LEU A 18 5.53 10.22 1.77
C LEU A 18 6.53 9.83 2.86
N ARG A 19 6.06 9.28 3.99
CA ARG A 19 6.93 8.75 5.05
C ARG A 19 7.79 7.59 4.55
N ILE A 20 7.23 6.67 3.76
CA ILE A 20 7.98 5.55 3.17
C ILE A 20 9.06 6.06 2.22
N ALA A 21 8.72 6.97 1.30
CA ALA A 21 9.68 7.55 0.36
C ALA A 21 10.81 8.29 1.09
N ALA A 22 10.49 9.07 2.12
CA ALA A 22 11.49 9.76 2.95
C ALA A 22 12.42 8.77 3.65
N HIS A 23 11.89 7.68 4.23
CA HIS A 23 12.68 6.63 4.86
C HIS A 23 13.62 5.93 3.86
N LEU A 24 13.13 5.60 2.67
CA LEU A 24 13.94 4.96 1.63
C LEU A 24 15.09 5.86 1.19
N ARG A 25 14.84 7.16 0.97
CA ARG A 25 15.88 8.14 0.64
C ARG A 25 16.92 8.31 1.73
N ALA A 26 16.51 8.23 2.99
CA ALA A 26 17.40 8.39 4.14
C ALA A 26 18.25 7.15 4.43
N THR A 27 17.82 5.96 4.02
CA THR A 27 18.44 4.68 4.43
C THR A 27 19.10 3.91 3.31
N ARG A 28 18.88 4.29 2.05
CA ARG A 28 19.45 3.62 0.87
C ARG A 28 20.49 4.50 0.19
N SER A 29 21.52 3.86 -0.35
CA SER A 29 22.43 4.50 -1.29
C SER A 29 21.69 4.86 -2.59
N ALA A 30 22.28 5.76 -3.39
CA ALA A 30 21.71 6.16 -4.68
C ALA A 30 21.50 4.95 -5.62
N THR A 31 22.44 4.00 -5.63
CA THR A 31 22.35 2.78 -6.45
C THR A 31 21.22 1.86 -5.99
N GLU A 32 21.07 1.64 -4.68
CA GLU A 32 19.97 0.83 -4.14
C GLU A 32 18.61 1.49 -4.37
N LEU A 33 18.53 2.82 -4.28
CA LEU A 33 17.31 3.57 -4.53
C LEU A 33 16.90 3.48 -6.01
N ALA A 34 17.85 3.65 -6.94
CA ALA A 34 17.59 3.49 -8.37
C ALA A 34 17.12 2.06 -8.71
N ALA A 35 17.76 1.03 -8.13
CA ALA A 35 17.33 -0.35 -8.31
C ALA A 35 15.92 -0.60 -7.74
N LEU A 36 15.58 0.00 -6.60
CA LEU A 36 14.23 -0.06 -6.03
C LEU A 36 13.21 0.65 -6.93
N GLU A 37 13.54 1.82 -7.48
CA GLU A 37 12.66 2.56 -8.39
C GLU A 37 12.29 1.72 -9.63
N GLU A 38 13.24 1.02 -10.23
CA GLU A 38 12.96 0.12 -11.35
C GLU A 38 12.08 -1.07 -10.92
N ARG A 39 12.31 -1.66 -9.74
CA ARG A 39 11.43 -2.73 -9.21
C ARG A 39 10.01 -2.21 -8.95
N VAL A 40 9.88 -1.01 -8.40
CA VAL A 40 8.58 -0.36 -8.17
C VAL A 40 7.89 -0.08 -9.50
N ARG A 41 8.60 0.40 -10.52
CA ARG A 41 8.05 0.65 -11.85
C ARG A 41 7.57 -0.64 -12.52
N ALA A 42 8.35 -1.72 -12.44
CA ALA A 42 7.97 -3.02 -12.98
C ALA A 42 6.72 -3.59 -12.27
N ALA A 43 6.68 -3.51 -10.94
CA ALA A 43 5.53 -3.96 -10.16
C ALA A 43 4.27 -3.12 -10.45
N ASP A 44 4.41 -1.79 -10.56
CA ASP A 44 3.31 -0.89 -10.95
C ASP A 44 2.79 -1.28 -12.33
N ALA A 45 3.67 -1.43 -13.34
CA ALA A 45 3.27 -1.82 -14.68
C ALA A 45 2.52 -3.17 -14.74
N ALA A 46 2.91 -4.13 -13.89
CA ALA A 46 2.28 -5.45 -13.84
C ALA A 46 0.96 -5.48 -13.03
N THR A 47 0.69 -4.47 -12.20
CA THR A 47 -0.43 -4.51 -11.24
C THR A 47 -1.37 -3.31 -11.31
N ARG A 48 -1.07 -2.32 -12.15
CA ARG A 48 -1.84 -1.09 -12.30
C ARG A 48 -3.29 -1.40 -12.65
N GLY A 49 -4.21 -0.85 -11.87
CA GLY A 49 -5.65 -0.94 -12.13
C GLY A 49 -6.29 -2.27 -11.77
N LEU A 50 -5.53 -3.26 -11.28
CA LEU A 50 -6.09 -4.53 -10.84
C LEU A 50 -7.00 -4.35 -9.60
N THR A 51 -8.10 -5.08 -9.57
CA THR A 51 -8.96 -5.29 -8.40
C THR A 51 -8.20 -5.98 -7.27
N ARG A 52 -8.78 -6.05 -6.06
CA ARG A 52 -8.16 -6.80 -4.94
C ARG A 52 -7.91 -8.26 -5.30
N LEU A 53 -8.89 -8.89 -5.96
CA LEU A 53 -8.81 -10.30 -6.33
C LEU A 53 -7.76 -10.52 -7.43
N GLU A 54 -7.85 -9.77 -8.53
CA GLU A 54 -6.89 -9.88 -9.65
C GLU A 54 -5.45 -9.62 -9.17
N ARG A 55 -5.26 -8.66 -8.26
CA ARG A 55 -3.94 -8.38 -7.69
C ARG A 55 -3.39 -9.57 -6.90
N ALA A 56 -4.23 -10.26 -6.14
CA ALA A 56 -3.83 -11.46 -5.41
C ALA A 56 -3.54 -12.64 -6.35
N GLU A 57 -4.33 -12.80 -7.42
CA GLU A 57 -4.15 -13.85 -8.43
C GLU A 57 -2.93 -13.65 -9.33
N ALA A 58 -2.57 -12.39 -9.64
CA ALA A 58 -1.39 -12.05 -10.42
C ALA A 58 -0.08 -12.48 -9.73
N ARG A 59 -0.11 -12.70 -8.40
CA ARG A 59 1.03 -13.16 -7.57
C ARG A 59 2.30 -12.32 -7.73
N VAL A 60 2.18 -11.07 -8.19
CA VAL A 60 3.29 -10.13 -8.26
C VAL A 60 3.66 -9.70 -6.84
N PRO A 61 4.88 -10.03 -6.36
CA PRO A 61 5.29 -9.72 -4.99
C PRO A 61 5.46 -8.21 -4.82
N CYS A 62 5.27 -7.75 -3.58
CA CYS A 62 5.52 -6.36 -3.22
C CYS A 62 6.99 -5.98 -3.52
N PRO A 63 7.25 -4.87 -4.23
CA PRO A 63 8.61 -4.46 -4.61
C PRO A 63 9.47 -4.05 -3.40
N LEU A 64 8.87 -3.94 -2.21
CA LEU A 64 9.55 -3.58 -0.97
C LEU A 64 10.09 -4.80 -0.21
N LEU A 65 9.84 -6.02 -0.69
CA LEU A 65 10.51 -7.22 -0.17
C LEU A 65 12.00 -7.17 -0.50
N ASP A 66 12.83 -7.61 0.45
CA ASP A 66 14.25 -7.89 0.22
C ASP A 66 14.45 -9.30 -0.37
N GLU A 67 15.70 -9.64 -0.67
CA GLU A 67 16.09 -10.93 -1.27
C GLU A 67 15.76 -12.14 -0.38
N ARG A 68 15.59 -11.94 0.93
CA ARG A 68 15.21 -12.98 1.88
C ARG A 68 13.70 -13.10 2.03
N GLY A 69 12.93 -12.30 1.29
CA GLY A 69 11.48 -12.22 1.41
C GLY A 69 11.01 -11.47 2.65
N ALA A 70 11.87 -10.69 3.32
CA ALA A 70 11.44 -9.85 4.43
C ALA A 70 11.07 -8.44 3.96
N CYS A 71 10.19 -7.76 4.70
CA CYS A 71 9.78 -6.39 4.37
C CYS A 71 10.93 -5.43 4.68
N SER A 72 11.57 -4.88 3.64
CA SER A 72 12.76 -4.01 3.78
C SER A 72 12.46 -2.64 4.42
N ILE A 73 11.19 -2.29 4.59
CA ILE A 73 10.71 -1.07 5.24
C ILE A 73 9.91 -1.36 6.51
N HIS A 74 10.19 -2.48 7.20
CA HIS A 74 9.36 -2.96 8.31
C HIS A 74 8.99 -1.88 9.35
N ALA A 75 9.93 -0.99 9.68
CA ALA A 75 9.74 0.10 10.65
C ALA A 75 8.77 1.22 10.19
N VAL A 76 8.54 1.35 8.89
CA VAL A 76 7.65 2.35 8.29
C VAL A 76 6.61 1.73 7.36
N ARG A 77 6.37 0.42 7.46
CA ARG A 77 5.36 -0.28 6.65
C ARG A 77 3.98 0.33 6.87
N PRO A 78 3.09 0.31 5.85
CA PRO A 78 1.74 0.87 5.97
C PRO A 78 0.99 0.34 7.18
N ILE A 79 0.11 1.17 7.75
CA ILE A 79 -0.65 0.84 8.97
C ILE A 79 -1.46 -0.46 8.77
N VAL A 80 -2.11 -0.62 7.61
CA VAL A 80 -2.83 -1.85 7.26
C VAL A 80 -1.92 -3.08 7.21
N CYS A 81 -0.69 -2.94 6.71
CA CYS A 81 0.28 -4.03 6.64
C CYS A 81 0.81 -4.41 8.04
N ALA A 82 0.89 -3.45 8.96
CA ALA A 82 1.30 -3.71 10.33
C ALA A 82 0.20 -4.40 11.14
N ALA A 83 -1.06 -4.09 10.85
CA ALA A 83 -2.22 -4.60 11.57
C ALA A 83 -2.75 -5.94 11.04
N TRP A 84 -2.43 -6.30 9.79
CA TRP A 84 -2.80 -7.60 9.23
C TRP A 84 -2.00 -8.74 9.88
N ASN A 85 -2.65 -9.46 10.80
CA ASN A 85 -2.07 -10.61 11.49
C ASN A 85 -3.11 -11.73 11.53
N SER A 86 -2.80 -12.88 10.92
CA SER A 86 -3.65 -14.08 11.00
C SER A 86 -3.40 -14.81 12.32
N LEU A 87 -4.45 -15.34 12.93
CA LEU A 87 -4.35 -16.23 14.10
C LEU A 87 -4.10 -17.71 13.69
N ASP A 88 -4.22 -18.01 12.40
CA ASP A 88 -3.94 -19.32 11.81
C ASP A 88 -3.06 -19.14 10.55
N ALA A 89 -1.79 -19.56 10.65
CA ALA A 89 -0.83 -19.44 9.56
C ALA A 89 -1.20 -20.30 8.35
N ALA A 90 -1.68 -21.53 8.59
CA ALA A 90 -2.04 -22.44 7.52
C ALA A 90 -3.30 -21.96 6.77
N ALA A 91 -4.28 -21.39 7.47
CA ALA A 91 -5.42 -20.73 6.82
C ALA A 91 -4.99 -19.52 5.97
N CYS A 92 -4.04 -18.72 6.45
CA CYS A 92 -3.46 -17.60 5.70
C CYS A 92 -2.81 -18.07 4.40
N GLU A 93 -1.97 -19.10 4.49
CA GLU A 93 -1.30 -19.68 3.32
C GLU A 93 -2.29 -20.26 2.31
N ARG A 94 -3.32 -20.99 2.77
CA ARG A 94 -4.38 -21.50 1.89
C ARG A 94 -5.13 -20.39 1.17
N HIS A 95 -5.47 -19.30 1.88
CA HIS A 95 -6.14 -18.14 1.26
C HIS A 95 -5.29 -17.53 0.15
N PHE A 96 -4.02 -17.19 0.43
CA PHE A 96 -3.16 -16.56 -0.57
C PHE A 96 -2.71 -17.53 -1.68
N ALA A 97 -2.78 -18.84 -1.47
CA ALA A 97 -2.60 -19.84 -2.52
C ALA A 97 -3.78 -19.87 -3.51
N ALA A 98 -5.01 -19.62 -3.06
CA ALA A 98 -6.21 -19.68 -3.88
C ALA A 98 -7.24 -18.59 -3.49
N PRO A 99 -6.95 -17.30 -3.73
CA PRO A 99 -7.71 -16.17 -3.18
C PRO A 99 -9.16 -16.08 -3.68
N ALA A 100 -9.46 -16.62 -4.87
CA ALA A 100 -10.82 -16.71 -5.40
C ALA A 100 -11.68 -17.82 -4.76
N ALA A 101 -11.03 -18.91 -4.31
CA ALA A 101 -11.72 -20.12 -3.87
C ALA A 101 -11.72 -20.29 -2.34
N VAL A 102 -10.76 -19.69 -1.65
CA VAL A 102 -10.58 -19.84 -0.21
C VAL A 102 -10.91 -18.52 0.48
N PRO A 103 -11.83 -18.51 1.46
CA PRO A 103 -12.16 -17.32 2.23
C PRO A 103 -10.93 -16.69 2.89
N THR A 104 -11.01 -15.38 3.13
CA THR A 104 -9.98 -14.64 3.86
C THR A 104 -9.69 -15.28 5.21
N ALA A 105 -8.40 -15.43 5.52
CA ALA A 105 -7.95 -16.06 6.75
C ALA A 105 -8.39 -15.28 8.00
N PRO A 106 -8.63 -15.97 9.13
CA PRO A 106 -9.03 -15.33 10.38
C PRO A 106 -7.93 -14.40 10.87
N MET A 107 -8.26 -13.11 10.92
CA MET A 107 -7.35 -12.06 11.36
C MET A 107 -7.61 -11.64 12.81
N HIS A 108 -6.58 -11.13 13.49
CA HIS A 108 -6.73 -10.47 14.78
C HIS A 108 -7.50 -9.15 14.61
N ARG A 109 -8.83 -9.26 14.71
CA ARG A 109 -9.79 -8.19 14.41
C ARG A 109 -9.54 -6.89 15.18
N PRO A 110 -9.26 -6.89 16.50
CA PRO A 110 -9.04 -5.65 17.24
C PRO A 110 -7.88 -4.80 16.68
N SER A 111 -6.75 -5.42 16.30
CA SER A 111 -5.63 -4.69 15.70
C SER A 111 -6.02 -4.04 14.37
N TYR A 112 -6.81 -4.75 13.57
CA TYR A 112 -7.24 -4.26 12.27
C TYR A 112 -8.27 -3.13 12.39
N GLU A 113 -9.20 -3.20 13.34
CA GLU A 113 -10.17 -2.14 13.60
C GLU A 113 -9.48 -0.85 14.06
N VAL A 114 -8.51 -0.95 14.99
CA VAL A 114 -7.70 0.20 15.42
C VAL A 114 -6.95 0.83 14.25
N ALA A 115 -6.33 0.01 13.40
CA ALA A 115 -5.63 0.49 12.21
C ALA A 115 -6.55 1.26 11.24
N ASN A 116 -7.74 0.72 10.98
CA ASN A 116 -8.73 1.40 10.13
C ASN A 116 -9.22 2.70 10.76
N ALA A 117 -9.41 2.74 12.08
CA ALA A 117 -9.78 3.97 12.79
C ALA A 117 -8.70 5.06 12.66
N VAL A 118 -7.42 4.69 12.80
CA VAL A 118 -6.30 5.62 12.60
C VAL A 118 -6.25 6.14 11.17
N LEU A 119 -6.41 5.27 10.17
CA LEU A 119 -6.45 5.68 8.77
C LEU A 119 -7.64 6.59 8.45
N ALA A 120 -8.82 6.28 8.99
CA ALA A 120 -10.00 7.12 8.85
C ALA A 120 -9.76 8.52 9.46
N GLY A 121 -9.19 8.59 10.67
CA GLY A 121 -8.83 9.85 11.31
C GLY A 121 -7.81 10.66 10.52
N LEU A 122 -6.77 10.00 9.97
CA LEU A 122 -5.78 10.65 9.11
C LEU A 122 -6.41 11.20 7.83
N GLY A 123 -7.29 10.42 7.19
CA GLY A 123 -8.03 10.84 6.00
C GLY A 123 -8.97 12.01 6.29
N TRP A 124 -9.69 11.98 7.41
CA TRP A 124 -10.56 13.09 7.83
C TRP A 124 -9.77 14.37 8.09
N ALA A 125 -8.68 14.29 8.85
CA ALA A 125 -7.82 15.45 9.11
C ALA A 125 -7.27 16.05 7.80
N ALA A 126 -6.83 15.22 6.85
CA ALA A 126 -6.40 15.69 5.53
C ALA A 126 -7.54 16.39 4.77
N LYS A 127 -8.75 15.79 4.77
CA LYS A 127 -9.93 16.34 4.11
C LYS A 127 -10.34 17.70 4.69
N GLU A 128 -10.33 17.86 6.01
CA GLU A 128 -10.66 19.14 6.68
C GLU A 128 -9.70 20.27 6.28
N GLN A 129 -8.46 19.95 5.94
CA GLN A 129 -7.46 20.92 5.46
C GLN A 129 -7.53 21.16 3.94
N GLY A 130 -8.47 20.51 3.25
CA GLY A 130 -8.60 20.55 1.78
C GLY A 130 -7.48 19.82 1.04
N LEU A 131 -6.78 18.89 1.70
CA LEU A 131 -5.75 18.06 1.11
C LEU A 131 -6.36 16.83 0.45
N ASP A 132 -5.62 16.21 -0.49
CA ASP A 132 -6.05 14.96 -1.09
C ASP A 132 -6.05 13.84 -0.03
N ALA A 133 -7.25 13.35 0.30
CA ALA A 133 -7.50 12.31 1.28
C ALA A 133 -8.01 11.00 0.63
N ALA A 134 -7.96 10.90 -0.70
CA ALA A 134 -8.36 9.68 -1.38
C ALA A 134 -7.40 8.52 -1.05
N PRO A 135 -7.91 7.31 -0.80
CA PRO A 135 -7.07 6.12 -0.73
C PRO A 135 -6.31 5.89 -2.03
N LEU A 136 -5.03 5.58 -1.89
CA LEU A 136 -4.08 5.39 -2.97
C LEU A 136 -3.62 3.94 -2.98
N GLU A 137 -3.47 3.35 -4.16
CA GLU A 137 -2.77 2.07 -4.30
C GLU A 137 -1.28 2.28 -3.99
N LEU A 138 -0.74 1.46 -3.07
CA LEU A 138 0.60 1.63 -2.49
C LEU A 138 1.71 1.72 -3.55
N ILE A 139 1.73 0.81 -4.52
CA ILE A 139 2.84 0.70 -5.48
C ILE A 139 2.83 1.91 -6.42
N ALA A 140 1.67 2.26 -6.96
CA ALA A 140 1.48 3.43 -7.82
C ALA A 140 1.78 4.75 -7.09
N ALA A 141 1.35 4.86 -5.83
CA ALA A 141 1.64 6.03 -5.01
C ALA A 141 3.12 6.14 -4.68
N LEU A 142 3.78 5.01 -4.36
CA LEU A 142 5.20 4.99 -4.03
C LEU A 142 6.05 5.35 -5.24
N ARG A 143 5.70 4.83 -6.42
CA ARG A 143 6.32 5.24 -7.68
C ARG A 143 6.29 6.76 -7.84
N THR A 144 5.10 7.34 -7.69
CA THR A 144 4.91 8.79 -7.77
C THR A 144 5.77 9.54 -6.76
N ALA A 145 5.79 9.06 -5.51
CA ALA A 145 6.55 9.70 -4.43
C ALA A 145 8.06 9.62 -4.65
N LEU A 146 8.59 8.52 -5.21
CA LEU A 146 10.02 8.33 -5.50
C LEU A 146 10.45 9.16 -6.72
N GLU A 147 9.73 9.06 -7.84
CA GLU A 147 10.02 9.77 -9.10
C GLU A 147 9.82 11.30 -8.99
N ARG A 148 9.09 11.78 -7.98
CA ARG A 148 8.87 13.21 -7.71
C ARG A 148 9.34 13.55 -6.29
N PRO A 149 10.60 14.00 -6.13
CA PRO A 149 11.13 14.39 -4.82
C PRO A 149 10.27 15.40 -4.07
N ASN A 150 9.62 16.31 -4.80
CA ASN A 150 8.74 17.35 -4.25
C ASN A 150 7.26 16.92 -4.08
N ALA A 151 6.95 15.62 -4.09
CA ALA A 151 5.57 15.15 -4.00
C ALA A 151 4.85 15.63 -2.72
N GLY A 152 5.59 15.75 -1.61
CA GLY A 152 5.04 16.22 -0.34
C GLY A 152 4.62 17.69 -0.38
N GLU A 153 5.50 18.56 -0.87
CA GLU A 153 5.24 20.00 -1.04
C GLU A 153 4.06 20.22 -1.98
N ARG A 154 3.99 19.44 -3.06
CA ARG A 154 2.87 19.49 -4.00
C ARG A 154 1.55 19.07 -3.35
N TRP A 155 1.55 18.01 -2.55
CA TRP A 155 0.37 17.57 -1.82
C TRP A 155 -0.09 18.62 -0.81
N LEU A 156 0.84 19.21 -0.04
CA LEU A 156 0.58 20.31 0.89
C LEU A 156 0.05 21.57 0.18
N ALA A 157 0.50 21.83 -1.05
CA ALA A 157 0.00 22.88 -1.92
C ALA A 157 -1.36 22.53 -2.58
N ARG A 158 -2.03 21.45 -2.17
CA ARG A 158 -3.33 20.98 -2.68
C ARG A 158 -3.30 20.60 -4.17
N LEU A 159 -2.11 20.35 -4.72
CA LEU A 159 -1.98 19.89 -6.09
C LEU A 159 -2.22 18.38 -6.17
N PRO A 160 -2.86 17.88 -7.24
CA PRO A 160 -3.30 16.48 -7.35
C PRO A 160 -2.15 15.52 -7.73
N VAL A 161 -1.05 15.53 -6.97
CA VAL A 161 0.18 14.79 -7.30
C VAL A 161 -0.04 13.28 -7.37
N PHE A 162 -0.95 12.74 -6.55
CA PHE A 162 -1.28 11.31 -6.46
C PHE A 162 -2.55 10.91 -7.22
N ALA A 163 -3.13 11.78 -8.07
CA ALA A 163 -4.39 11.49 -8.74
C ALA A 163 -4.36 10.17 -9.55
N ALA A 164 -3.24 9.88 -10.21
CA ALA A 164 -3.06 8.63 -10.97
C ALA A 164 -3.00 7.38 -10.07
N ALA A 165 -2.65 7.52 -8.80
CA ALA A 165 -2.52 6.41 -7.85
C ALA A 165 -3.83 6.09 -7.10
N ARG A 166 -4.88 6.89 -7.27
CA ARG A 166 -6.18 6.63 -6.65
C ARG A 166 -6.72 5.26 -7.07
N ASP A 167 -7.27 4.52 -6.12
CA ASP A 167 -7.80 3.17 -6.38
C ASP A 167 -9.20 3.25 -6.99
N ALA A 168 -9.37 2.71 -8.20
CA ALA A 168 -10.63 2.79 -8.93
C ALA A 168 -11.74 1.93 -8.31
N GLU A 169 -11.40 0.72 -7.85
CA GLU A 169 -12.31 -0.21 -7.18
C GLU A 169 -12.91 0.43 -5.92
N TRP A 170 -12.07 0.99 -5.04
CA TRP A 170 -12.56 1.69 -3.84
C TRP A 170 -13.46 2.89 -4.17
N GLN A 171 -13.13 3.66 -5.21
CA GLN A 171 -13.97 4.78 -5.63
C GLN A 171 -15.33 4.31 -6.16
N GLU A 172 -15.38 3.15 -6.80
CA GLU A 172 -16.62 2.55 -7.27
C GLU A 172 -17.48 2.03 -6.12
N ASP A 173 -16.90 1.29 -5.18
CA ASP A 173 -17.59 0.80 -3.98
C ASP A 173 -18.24 1.95 -3.21
N ARG A 174 -17.50 3.05 -3.01
CA ARG A 174 -18.01 4.26 -2.34
C ARG A 174 -19.13 4.97 -3.08
N ARG A 175 -19.19 4.87 -4.41
CA ARG A 175 -20.30 5.42 -5.20
C ARG A 175 -21.57 4.57 -5.09
N ARG A 176 -21.42 3.26 -4.87
CA ARG A 176 -22.56 2.33 -4.70
C ARG A 176 -23.24 2.45 -3.34
N GLU A 177 -22.49 2.91 -2.34
CA GLU A 177 -22.96 3.12 -0.95
C GLU A 177 -23.65 4.49 -0.73
N ALA A 178 -23.57 5.41 -1.69
CA ALA A 178 -24.08 6.79 -1.59
C ALA A 178 -25.41 6.96 -2.34
#